data_AF-A0A7S1PZX7-F1
#
_entry.id   AF-A0A7S1PZX7-F1
#
_cell.length_a   1.000
_cell.length_b   1.000
_cell.length_c   1.000
_cell.angle_alpha   90.00
_cell.angle_beta   90.00
_cell.angle_gamma   90.00
#
_symmetry.space_group_name_H-M   'P 1'
#
loop_
_entity.id
_entity.type
_entity.pdbx_description
1 polymer ?
#
loop_
_entity_poly.entity_id
_entity_poly.type
_entity_poly.pdbx_seq_one_letter_code
_entity_poly.pdbx_strand_id
1 'polypeptide(L)'
;GESVAFPRLPVQGKDSAGGAGPKAFMKVKWKIDSKDLHKELFVKMPWACDGSAKEEGCDPYYRWKCSCTADYEAQEARIYRFLGPLFPFKIPKYYFADICRENTNYILMTEKIAYPKRGEVKDPKPYDILPVAEKYFDFQLQPRMRYEMYYTIMRAQARMAAWDKLGIFDVAPPEMRGQGMAPPALGWFEWPRKIPAKRRAAMQRGGESNAKLWAEFLTDKAKSLYDKKFSEPKFLQALYQCVIETNGYKDDIFLYSCLFPEMIALQHTNLQSDNAYYWYNDKDEMDTGLIDWGGASPGPFASRLSGSITSAMGEVLDEHEDGLLRCFINEYYKECGIWLDFGELQRQWMLFYCSYVCSMGSNIEMEIFRETPRPMWKDIKDKWDDKAAGRWNVRCYVFMIEHALEYLYRRWKRGGEGRLHCHEVFVEWKEYWEGKGMT
;
A
#
# COMPACT_ATOMS: atom_id res chain seq x y z
N GLY A 1 39.86 9.66 7.91
CA GLY A 1 38.41 9.67 8.15
C GLY A 1 37.98 8.24 8.25
N GLU A 2 37.72 7.75 9.46
CA GLU A 2 37.13 6.42 9.63
C GLU A 2 35.70 6.48 9.10
N SER A 3 35.38 5.63 8.12
CA SER A 3 34.01 5.50 7.63
C SER A 3 33.16 4.92 8.75
N VAL A 4 32.11 5.65 9.15
CA VAL A 4 31.10 5.10 10.05
C VAL A 4 30.24 4.15 9.24
N ALA A 5 30.58 2.86 9.24
CA ALA A 5 29.76 1.83 8.65
C ALA A 5 28.66 1.44 9.66
N PHE A 6 27.40 1.77 9.35
CA PHE A 6 26.27 1.29 10.16
C PHE A 6 25.95 -0.16 9.79
N PRO A 7 25.77 -1.06 10.77
CA PRO A 7 25.26 -2.40 10.48
C PRO A 7 23.85 -2.28 9.90
N ARG A 8 23.72 -2.66 8.64
CA ARG A 8 22.46 -2.60 7.91
C ARG A 8 21.52 -3.71 8.38
N LEU A 9 20.22 -3.42 8.37
CA LEU A 9 19.18 -4.41 8.58
C LEU A 9 19.13 -5.38 7.40
N PRO A 10 18.66 -6.62 7.61
CA PRO A 10 18.54 -7.61 6.54
C PRO A 10 17.71 -7.08 5.37
N VAL A 11 18.13 -7.37 4.14
CA VAL A 11 17.38 -7.02 2.91
C VAL A 11 16.52 -8.18 2.41
N GLN A 12 16.88 -9.40 2.80
CA GLN A 12 16.21 -10.64 2.42
C GLN A 12 15.80 -11.45 3.65
N GLY A 13 14.96 -12.46 3.42
CA GLY A 13 14.42 -13.31 4.46
C GLY A 13 13.18 -12.72 5.12
N LYS A 14 12.79 -13.33 6.24
CA LYS A 14 11.56 -12.97 6.96
C LYS A 14 11.66 -11.59 7.60
N ASP A 15 12.76 -11.32 8.30
CA ASP A 15 12.98 -10.09 9.08
C ASP A 15 13.64 -8.98 8.22
N SER A 16 13.40 -9.01 6.92
CA SER A 16 13.93 -8.04 5.96
C SER A 16 13.27 -6.67 6.14
N ALA A 17 14.06 -5.61 6.13
CA ALA A 17 13.60 -4.26 6.42
C ALA A 17 12.94 -3.53 5.23
N GLY A 18 12.52 -4.25 4.19
CA GLY A 18 11.70 -3.71 3.10
C GLY A 18 12.42 -3.03 1.93
N GLY A 19 11.67 -2.81 0.85
CA GLY A 19 12.20 -2.53 -0.50
C GLY A 19 12.58 -1.07 -0.83
N ALA A 20 12.28 -0.11 0.04
CA ALA A 20 12.49 1.33 -0.23
C ALA A 20 13.87 1.88 0.15
N GLY A 21 14.91 1.02 0.21
CA GLY A 21 16.28 1.41 0.53
C GLY A 21 16.86 0.67 1.74
N PRO A 22 18.20 0.62 1.87
CA PRO A 22 18.87 0.10 3.05
C PRO A 22 18.44 0.85 4.32
N LYS A 23 18.35 0.10 5.42
CA LYS A 23 18.01 0.64 6.74
C LYS A 23 19.04 0.21 7.76
N ALA A 24 19.20 0.97 8.82
CA ALA A 24 20.12 0.66 9.90
C ALA A 24 19.61 1.16 11.24
N PHE A 25 20.14 0.58 12.32
CA PHE A 25 20.05 1.17 13.64
C PHE A 25 21.34 1.90 13.97
N MET A 26 21.21 3.10 14.55
CA MET A 26 22.34 3.91 14.97
C MET A 26 22.23 4.21 16.47
N LYS A 27 23.33 4.03 17.20
CA LYS A 27 23.44 4.45 18.59
C LYS A 27 24.12 5.81 18.67
N VAL A 28 23.51 6.73 19.41
CA VAL A 28 23.98 8.11 19.55
C VAL A 28 24.27 8.44 21.01
N LYS A 29 25.37 9.17 21.24
CA LYS A 29 25.68 9.76 22.54
C LYS A 29 25.51 11.26 22.43
N TRP A 30 24.46 11.78 23.03
CA TRP A 30 24.20 13.21 23.06
C TRP A 30 25.18 13.92 24.00
N LYS A 31 25.61 15.14 23.62
CA LYS A 31 26.44 15.99 24.48
C LYS A 31 25.71 16.37 25.78
N ILE A 32 24.40 16.57 25.68
CA ILE A 32 23.49 16.84 26.79
C ILE A 32 22.48 15.69 26.81
N ASP A 33 22.45 14.93 27.91
CA ASP A 33 21.45 13.88 28.07
C ASP A 33 20.08 14.53 28.33
N SER A 34 19.05 14.05 27.66
CA SER A 34 17.68 14.52 27.83
C SER A 34 16.73 13.35 27.64
N LYS A 35 15.68 13.29 28.45
CA LYS A 35 14.60 12.31 28.31
C LYS A 35 13.90 12.38 26.95
N ASP A 36 13.97 13.54 26.28
CA ASP A 36 13.37 13.76 24.98
C ASP A 36 14.29 13.35 23.82
N LEU A 37 15.53 12.93 24.10
CA LEU A 37 16.52 12.54 23.11
C LEU A 37 16.78 11.03 23.15
N HIS A 38 16.39 10.34 22.09
CA HIS A 38 16.51 8.91 21.94
C HIS A 38 17.97 8.54 21.64
N LYS A 39 18.46 7.46 22.25
CA LYS A 39 19.84 6.97 22.10
C LYS A 39 19.98 5.91 21.01
N GLU A 40 18.86 5.32 20.58
CA GLU A 40 18.80 4.41 19.44
C GLU A 40 17.88 5.00 18.38
N LEU A 41 18.42 5.21 17.17
CA LEU A 41 17.72 5.81 16.04
C LEU A 41 17.58 4.80 14.90
N PHE A 42 16.53 4.97 14.12
CA PHE A 42 16.32 4.29 12.85
C PHE A 42 16.80 5.19 11.72
N VAL A 43 17.56 4.62 10.79
CA VAL A 43 18.13 5.34 9.64
C VAL A 43 17.69 4.66 8.35
N LYS A 44 17.16 5.44 7.41
CA LYS A 44 16.81 5.01 6.05
C LYS A 44 17.71 5.73 5.04
N MET A 45 18.21 4.99 4.07
CA MET A 45 19.22 5.42 3.09
C MET A 45 18.82 4.98 1.67
N PRO A 46 19.40 5.59 0.63
CA PRO A 46 19.17 5.18 -0.74
C PRO A 46 19.82 3.84 -1.07
N TRP A 47 19.18 3.12 -2.00
CA TRP A 47 19.88 2.08 -2.75
C TRP A 47 21.07 2.69 -3.52
N ALA A 48 22.14 1.92 -3.66
CA ALA A 48 23.24 2.33 -4.53
C ALA A 48 22.76 2.53 -5.98
N CYS A 49 23.30 3.55 -6.65
CA CYS A 49 22.97 3.84 -8.05
C CYS A 49 23.78 3.01 -9.06
N ASP A 50 24.81 2.29 -8.59
CA ASP A 50 25.66 1.43 -9.40
C ASP A 50 25.24 -0.05 -9.30
N GLY A 51 26.06 -0.94 -9.86
CA GLY A 51 25.81 -2.38 -9.81
C GLY A 51 25.85 -2.99 -8.40
N SER A 52 26.39 -2.28 -7.39
CA SER A 52 26.56 -2.82 -6.03
C SER A 52 25.22 -3.04 -5.32
N ALA A 53 24.13 -2.39 -5.75
CA ALA A 53 22.80 -2.68 -5.22
C ALA A 53 22.43 -4.17 -5.34
N LYS A 54 22.91 -4.86 -6.39
CA LYS A 54 22.70 -6.31 -6.57
C LYS A 54 23.44 -7.14 -5.53
N GLU A 55 24.64 -6.71 -5.14
CA GLU A 55 25.44 -7.36 -4.08
C GLU A 55 24.74 -7.19 -2.72
N GLU A 56 24.00 -6.09 -2.55
CA GLU A 56 23.15 -5.82 -1.39
C GLU A 56 21.78 -6.51 -1.46
N GLY A 57 21.56 -7.34 -2.50
CA GLY A 57 20.33 -8.13 -2.68
C GLY A 57 19.15 -7.36 -3.27
N CYS A 58 19.39 -6.24 -3.96
CA CYS A 58 18.38 -5.37 -4.55
C CYS A 58 18.62 -5.11 -6.06
N ASP A 59 17.56 -4.99 -6.86
CA ASP A 59 17.66 -4.53 -8.25
C ASP A 59 17.85 -3.00 -8.31
N PRO A 60 18.87 -2.46 -9.03
CA PRO A 60 19.05 -1.01 -9.24
C PRO A 60 17.79 -0.29 -9.77
N TYR A 61 16.87 -1.01 -10.41
CA TYR A 61 15.56 -0.49 -10.78
C TYR A 61 14.78 0.11 -9.61
N TYR A 62 14.90 -0.44 -8.40
CA TYR A 62 14.19 0.07 -7.23
C TYR A 62 14.69 1.45 -6.80
N ARG A 63 15.97 1.77 -7.04
CA ARG A 63 16.50 3.12 -6.88
C ARG A 63 15.79 4.11 -7.81
N TRP A 64 15.74 3.77 -9.10
CA TRP A 64 15.06 4.59 -10.11
C TRP A 64 13.57 4.73 -9.81
N LYS A 65 12.89 3.63 -9.47
CA LYS A 65 11.45 3.61 -9.13
C LYS A 65 11.15 4.51 -7.93
N CYS A 66 11.83 4.31 -6.81
CA CYS A 66 11.52 5.06 -5.58
C CYS A 66 11.92 6.53 -5.69
N SER A 67 13.17 6.78 -6.09
CA SER A 67 13.78 8.11 -5.95
C SER A 67 13.65 8.98 -7.20
N CYS A 68 13.65 8.39 -8.41
CA CYS A 68 13.57 9.17 -9.65
C CYS A 68 12.14 9.34 -10.15
N THR A 69 11.29 8.31 -10.02
CA THR A 69 9.91 8.38 -10.56
C THR A 69 8.87 8.81 -9.54
N ALA A 70 9.03 8.41 -8.28
CA ALA A 70 7.99 8.62 -7.27
C ALA A 70 8.35 9.66 -6.20
N ASP A 71 9.63 10.02 -6.08
CA ASP A 71 10.16 10.97 -5.07
C ASP A 71 9.70 10.64 -3.64
N TYR A 72 9.60 9.34 -3.32
CA TYR A 72 9.01 8.87 -2.06
C TYR A 72 9.74 9.39 -0.83
N GLU A 73 11.06 9.47 -0.92
CA GLU A 73 11.96 9.90 0.14
C GLU A 73 11.75 11.37 0.49
N ALA A 74 11.52 12.22 -0.52
CA ALA A 74 11.23 13.62 -0.30
C ALA A 74 9.87 13.86 0.30
N GLN A 75 8.89 13.07 -0.12
CA GLN A 75 7.57 13.12 0.48
C GLN A 75 7.68 12.73 1.95
N GLU A 76 8.33 11.61 2.26
CA GLU A 76 8.53 11.16 3.63
C GLU A 76 9.27 12.21 4.50
N ALA A 77 10.37 12.78 3.99
CA ALA A 77 11.13 13.81 4.69
C ALA A 77 10.28 15.08 4.97
N ARG A 78 9.45 15.50 4.00
CA ARG A 78 8.55 16.66 4.15
C ARG A 78 7.47 16.38 5.20
N ILE A 79 6.85 15.20 5.16
CA ILE A 79 5.82 14.81 6.13
C ILE A 79 6.39 14.87 7.55
N TYR A 80 7.51 14.19 7.82
CA TYR A 80 8.12 14.20 9.15
C TYR A 80 8.49 15.61 9.62
N ARG A 81 9.02 16.44 8.72
CA ARG A 81 9.50 17.78 9.07
C ARG A 81 8.38 18.79 9.32
N PHE A 82 7.31 18.75 8.54
CA PHE A 82 6.30 19.82 8.51
C PHE A 82 4.94 19.41 9.06
N LEU A 83 4.51 18.17 8.84
CA LEU A 83 3.17 17.71 9.24
C LEU A 83 3.20 16.78 10.45
N GLY A 84 4.33 16.10 10.69
CA GLY A 84 4.48 15.10 11.74
C GLY A 84 3.98 15.53 13.12
N PRO A 85 4.37 16.72 13.63
CA PRO A 85 3.91 17.23 14.92
C PRO A 85 2.40 17.52 15.00
N LEU A 86 1.70 17.57 13.87
CA LEU A 86 0.29 17.91 13.76
C LEU A 86 -0.60 16.67 13.61
N PHE A 87 -0.05 15.46 13.53
CA PHE A 87 -0.90 14.30 13.31
C PHE A 87 -1.73 13.90 14.54
N PRO A 88 -2.96 13.39 14.33
CA PRO A 88 -3.86 12.95 15.41
C PRO A 88 -3.50 11.58 16.02
N PHE A 89 -2.30 11.09 15.77
CA PHE A 89 -1.80 9.79 16.22
C PHE A 89 -0.27 9.87 16.36
N LYS A 90 0.31 8.85 17.00
CA LYS A 90 1.76 8.82 17.19
C LYS A 90 2.50 8.52 15.88
N ILE A 91 3.63 9.19 15.70
CA ILE A 91 4.61 8.87 14.66
C ILE A 91 6.01 8.90 15.28
N PRO A 92 7.00 8.23 14.65
CA PRO A 92 8.38 8.31 15.10
C PRO A 92 8.86 9.76 15.22
N LYS A 93 9.46 10.13 16.36
CA LYS A 93 10.12 11.43 16.50
C LYS A 93 11.16 11.62 15.39
N TYR A 94 11.00 12.71 14.65
CA TYR A 94 11.94 13.16 13.63
C TYR A 94 13.23 13.73 14.25
N TYR A 95 14.39 13.33 13.73
CA TYR A 95 15.69 13.91 14.11
C TYR A 95 16.34 14.67 12.96
N PHE A 96 16.41 14.05 11.77
CA PHE A 96 17.09 14.63 10.63
C PHE A 96 16.63 13.97 9.34
N ALA A 97 16.50 14.76 8.27
CA ALA A 97 16.43 14.26 6.92
C ALA A 97 17.05 15.28 5.97
N ASP A 98 17.70 14.77 4.92
CA ASP A 98 18.21 15.59 3.84
C ASP A 98 18.20 14.79 2.52
N ILE A 99 18.09 15.52 1.41
CA ILE A 99 18.00 14.96 0.06
C ILE A 99 18.81 15.82 -0.90
N CYS A 100 19.82 15.22 -1.51
CA CYS A 100 20.53 15.81 -2.63
C CYS A 100 19.72 15.60 -3.92
N ARG A 101 19.14 16.69 -4.46
CA ARG A 101 18.30 16.62 -5.68
C ARG A 101 19.09 16.27 -6.94
N GLU A 102 20.38 16.56 -6.99
CA GLU A 102 21.22 16.30 -8.16
C GLU A 102 21.46 14.81 -8.40
N ASN A 103 21.62 14.03 -7.33
CA ASN A 103 21.95 12.61 -7.40
C ASN A 103 20.95 11.70 -6.67
N THR A 104 19.87 12.27 -6.14
CA THR A 104 18.80 11.62 -5.38
C THR A 104 19.25 10.95 -4.09
N ASN A 105 20.49 11.13 -3.62
CA ASN A 105 20.93 10.61 -2.33
C ASN A 105 20.11 11.22 -1.20
N TYR A 106 19.81 10.43 -0.18
CA TYR A 106 19.06 10.90 0.96
C TYR A 106 19.53 10.25 2.25
N ILE A 107 19.08 10.83 3.36
CA ILE A 107 19.08 10.19 4.65
C ILE A 107 17.83 10.63 5.39
N LEU A 108 17.21 9.70 6.11
CA LEU A 108 16.14 9.97 7.06
C LEU A 108 16.49 9.30 8.38
N MET A 109 16.34 10.03 9.48
CA MET A 109 16.67 9.61 10.83
C MET A 109 15.49 9.92 11.75
N THR A 110 14.95 8.87 12.34
CA THR A 110 13.83 8.93 13.27
C THR A 110 14.14 8.14 14.55
N GLU A 111 13.30 8.27 15.57
CA GLU A 111 13.37 7.35 16.71
C GLU A 111 13.18 5.91 16.24
N LYS A 112 13.92 4.99 16.86
CA LYS A 112 13.68 3.56 16.70
C LYS A 112 12.43 3.17 17.50
N ILE A 113 11.47 2.54 16.84
CA ILE A 113 10.36 1.88 17.53
C ILE A 113 10.88 0.65 18.27
N ALA A 114 10.61 0.58 19.57
CA ALA A 114 11.08 -0.47 20.46
C ALA A 114 10.18 -1.71 20.40
N TYR A 115 10.12 -2.35 19.24
CA TYR A 115 9.39 -3.61 19.09
C TYR A 115 10.00 -4.70 20.01
N PRO A 116 9.17 -5.45 20.76
CA PRO A 116 9.65 -6.63 21.48
C PRO A 116 10.09 -7.71 20.48
N LYS A 117 10.99 -8.62 20.87
CA LYS A 117 11.29 -9.76 19.99
C LYS A 117 10.09 -10.69 19.91
N ARG A 118 10.02 -11.42 18.80
CA ARG A 118 8.94 -12.39 18.56
C ARG A 118 8.86 -13.41 19.70
N GLY A 119 7.69 -13.54 20.29
CA GLY A 119 7.42 -14.46 21.40
C GLY A 119 7.82 -13.96 22.79
N GLU A 120 8.42 -12.77 22.93
CA GLU A 120 8.76 -12.20 24.24
C GLU A 120 7.53 -11.67 24.98
N VAL A 121 6.52 -11.19 24.26
CA VAL A 121 5.28 -10.67 24.86
C VAL A 121 4.18 -11.71 24.73
N LYS A 122 3.78 -12.30 25.86
CA LYS A 122 2.62 -13.22 25.95
C LYS A 122 1.36 -12.50 26.42
N ASP A 123 1.52 -11.64 27.43
CA ASP A 123 0.45 -10.85 28.06
C ASP A 123 0.86 -9.36 28.04
N PRO A 124 0.64 -8.63 26.92
CA PRO A 124 0.98 -7.22 26.85
C PRO A 124 0.19 -6.42 27.89
N LYS A 125 0.86 -5.52 28.60
CA LYS A 125 0.18 -4.53 29.44
C LYS A 125 -0.37 -3.40 28.57
N PRO A 126 -1.35 -2.62 29.06
CA PRO A 126 -1.76 -1.40 28.40
C PRO A 126 -0.54 -0.53 28.02
N TYR A 127 -0.53 -0.07 26.77
CA TYR A 127 0.50 0.73 26.13
C TYR A 127 1.84 0.03 25.84
N ASP A 128 1.96 -1.27 26.08
CA ASP A 128 3.10 -2.04 25.57
C ASP A 128 3.01 -2.16 24.05
N ILE A 129 4.12 -1.86 23.38
CA ILE A 129 4.24 -2.04 21.93
C ILE A 129 4.18 -3.53 21.59
N LEU A 130 3.27 -3.89 20.69
CA LEU A 130 3.12 -5.25 20.20
C LEU A 130 4.25 -5.61 19.22
N PRO A 131 4.54 -6.91 19.00
CA PRO A 131 5.48 -7.33 17.97
C PRO A 131 5.13 -6.78 16.58
N VAL A 132 6.15 -6.62 15.73
CA VAL A 132 5.99 -6.17 14.33
C VAL A 132 4.94 -7.03 13.61
N ALA A 133 3.98 -6.39 12.97
CA ALA A 133 3.11 -7.04 11.99
C ALA A 133 3.89 -7.20 10.69
N GLU A 134 4.56 -8.33 10.56
CA GLU A 134 5.39 -8.63 9.39
C GLU A 134 4.56 -8.57 8.10
N LYS A 135 5.08 -7.88 7.10
CA LYS A 135 4.37 -7.64 5.86
C LYS A 135 3.94 -8.94 5.18
N TYR A 136 2.64 -9.09 4.93
CA TYR A 136 2.00 -10.30 4.37
C TYR A 136 2.12 -11.56 5.24
N PHE A 137 2.39 -11.41 6.54
CA PHE A 137 2.47 -12.51 7.50
C PHE A 137 1.39 -12.42 8.58
N ASP A 138 0.29 -11.74 8.30
CA ASP A 138 -0.82 -11.51 9.25
C ASP A 138 -1.41 -12.81 9.82
N PHE A 139 -1.36 -13.91 9.05
CA PHE A 139 -1.76 -15.24 9.50
C PHE A 139 -0.94 -15.75 10.71
N GLN A 140 0.21 -15.15 11.02
CA GLN A 140 1.02 -15.47 12.20
C GLN A 140 0.62 -14.66 13.44
N LEU A 141 -0.16 -13.59 13.26
CA LEU A 141 -0.68 -12.81 14.36
C LEU A 141 -1.80 -13.56 15.08
N GLN A 142 -2.06 -13.16 16.32
CA GLN A 142 -3.21 -13.65 17.08
C GLN A 142 -4.50 -13.37 16.31
N PRO A 143 -5.50 -14.28 16.32
CA PRO A 143 -6.72 -14.13 15.52
C PRO A 143 -7.40 -12.76 15.63
N ARG A 144 -7.51 -12.21 16.86
CA ARG A 144 -8.08 -10.88 17.13
C ARG A 144 -7.31 -9.76 16.40
N MET A 145 -5.97 -9.80 16.45
CA MET A 145 -5.12 -8.77 15.84
C MET A 145 -5.26 -8.72 14.32
N ARG A 146 -5.56 -9.85 13.66
CA ARG A 146 -5.60 -9.96 12.18
C ARG A 146 -6.61 -9.04 11.53
N TYR A 147 -7.68 -8.65 12.23
CA TYR A 147 -8.66 -7.70 11.73
C TYR A 147 -8.63 -6.37 12.51
N GLU A 148 -8.37 -6.37 13.82
CA GLU A 148 -8.38 -5.13 14.62
C GLU A 148 -7.36 -4.09 14.17
N MET A 149 -6.19 -4.53 13.68
CA MET A 149 -5.18 -3.61 13.15
C MET A 149 -5.71 -2.81 11.97
N TYR A 150 -6.52 -3.42 11.10
CA TYR A 150 -7.12 -2.73 9.96
C TYR A 150 -8.17 -1.72 10.39
N TYR A 151 -9.02 -2.04 11.36
CA TYR A 151 -9.95 -1.05 11.92
C TYR A 151 -9.21 0.14 12.53
N THR A 152 -8.09 -0.11 13.19
CA THR A 152 -7.26 0.93 13.79
C THR A 152 -6.57 1.80 12.74
N ILE A 153 -6.04 1.18 11.68
CA ILE A 153 -5.52 1.88 10.49
C ILE A 153 -6.60 2.74 9.84
N MET A 154 -7.83 2.23 9.69
CA MET A 154 -8.95 2.99 9.12
C MET A 154 -9.30 4.20 9.98
N ARG A 155 -9.30 4.07 11.32
CA ARG A 155 -9.49 5.21 12.23
C ARG A 155 -8.38 6.26 12.07
N ALA A 156 -7.12 5.84 12.01
CA ALA A 156 -5.99 6.77 11.86
C ALA A 156 -6.05 7.50 10.51
N GLN A 157 -6.32 6.78 9.41
CA GLN A 157 -6.57 7.34 8.08
C GLN A 157 -7.73 8.35 8.10
N ALA A 158 -8.85 8.02 8.75
CA ALA A 158 -10.01 8.88 8.85
C ALA A 158 -9.73 10.18 9.60
N ARG A 159 -9.03 10.10 10.75
CA ARG A 159 -8.62 11.28 11.52
C ARG A 159 -7.71 12.19 10.71
N MET A 160 -6.71 11.64 10.03
CA MET A 160 -5.83 12.42 9.15
C MET A 160 -6.60 13.09 8.02
N ALA A 161 -7.48 12.35 7.33
CA ALA A 161 -8.30 12.91 6.26
C ALA A 161 -9.23 14.04 6.76
N ALA A 162 -9.84 13.84 7.93
CA ALA A 162 -10.69 14.84 8.58
C ALA A 162 -9.89 16.10 8.96
N TRP A 163 -8.69 15.95 9.51
CA TRP A 163 -7.84 17.07 9.90
C TRP A 163 -7.35 17.88 8.69
N ASP A 164 -7.07 17.21 7.56
CA ASP A 164 -6.80 17.90 6.29
C ASP A 164 -8.03 18.69 5.82
N LYS A 165 -9.24 18.13 5.94
CA LYS A 165 -10.48 18.86 5.62
C LYS A 165 -10.75 20.08 6.47
N LEU A 166 -10.33 20.04 7.73
CA LEU A 166 -10.42 21.17 8.63
C LEU A 166 -9.32 22.22 8.38
N GLY A 167 -8.43 21.99 7.40
CA GLY A 167 -7.33 22.90 7.09
C GLY A 167 -6.20 22.87 8.11
N ILE A 168 -6.13 21.86 8.99
CA ILE A 168 -5.06 21.78 10.02
C ILE A 168 -3.68 21.69 9.37
N PHE A 169 -3.59 21.03 8.21
CA PHE A 169 -2.34 20.93 7.45
C PHE A 169 -2.10 22.13 6.53
N ASP A 170 -2.94 23.18 6.57
CA ASP A 170 -2.76 24.40 5.77
C ASP A 170 -1.53 25.23 6.13
N VAL A 171 -0.92 24.93 7.27
CA VAL A 171 0.39 25.48 7.64
C VAL A 171 1.52 25.05 6.69
N ALA A 172 1.36 23.93 5.97
CA ALA A 172 2.27 23.52 4.93
C ALA A 172 1.68 23.88 3.55
N PRO A 173 2.46 24.49 2.64
CA PRO A 173 1.98 24.78 1.30
C PRO A 173 1.67 23.46 0.56
N PRO A 174 0.75 23.45 -0.43
CA PRO A 174 0.28 22.23 -1.09
C PRO A 174 1.41 21.34 -1.62
N GLU A 175 2.50 21.92 -2.10
CA GLU A 175 3.68 21.22 -2.64
C GLU A 175 4.43 20.43 -1.56
N MET A 176 4.30 20.84 -0.29
CA MET A 176 4.90 20.17 0.86
C MET A 176 4.04 19.04 1.43
N ARG A 177 2.75 18.96 1.07
CA ARG A 177 1.86 17.85 1.48
C ARG A 177 2.00 16.62 0.58
N GLY A 178 2.98 16.65 -0.33
CA GLY A 178 3.23 15.61 -1.31
C GLY A 178 2.54 15.92 -2.64
N GLN A 179 3.25 15.68 -3.73
CA GLN A 179 2.61 15.55 -5.03
C GLN A 179 2.18 14.09 -5.15
N GLY A 180 0.89 13.82 -4.97
CA GLY A 180 0.39 12.52 -5.38
C GLY A 180 0.60 12.34 -6.87
N MET A 181 0.37 11.13 -7.37
CA MET A 181 -0.21 10.98 -8.72
C MET A 181 -1.63 11.57 -8.78
N ALA A 182 -1.89 12.66 -8.04
CA ALA A 182 -3.15 13.37 -8.04
C ALA A 182 -3.31 13.89 -9.48
N PRO A 183 -4.43 13.55 -10.14
CA PRO A 183 -4.69 14.12 -11.43
C PRO A 183 -4.96 15.61 -11.19
N PRO A 184 -4.94 16.41 -12.24
CA PRO A 184 -5.39 17.78 -12.13
C PRO A 184 -6.74 17.86 -11.39
N ALA A 185 -6.86 18.77 -10.42
CA ALA A 185 -8.12 18.99 -9.71
C ALA A 185 -9.22 19.42 -10.69
N LEU A 186 -10.50 19.32 -10.30
CA LEU A 186 -11.60 19.86 -11.10
C LEU A 186 -11.30 21.33 -11.44
N GLY A 187 -11.21 21.66 -12.74
CA GLY A 187 -10.86 23.00 -13.24
C GLY A 187 -9.41 23.18 -13.75
N TRP A 188 -8.51 22.22 -13.50
CA TRP A 188 -7.15 22.23 -14.09
C TRP A 188 -7.11 21.66 -15.52
N PHE A 189 -8.25 21.18 -16.01
CA PHE A 189 -8.43 20.65 -17.35
C PHE A 189 -9.89 20.85 -17.78
N GLU A 190 -10.11 20.97 -19.09
CA GLU A 190 -11.46 21.02 -19.62
C GLU A 190 -12.18 19.70 -19.37
N TRP A 191 -13.35 19.82 -18.76
CA TRP A 191 -14.21 18.70 -18.42
C TRP A 191 -15.45 18.71 -19.33
N PRO A 192 -15.86 17.56 -19.90
CA PRO A 192 -15.26 16.23 -19.78
C PRO A 192 -14.00 16.05 -20.66
N ARG A 193 -12.97 15.39 -20.11
CA ARG A 193 -11.78 15.00 -20.90
C ARG A 193 -12.05 13.68 -21.62
N LYS A 194 -12.35 13.77 -22.92
CA LYS A 194 -12.52 12.56 -23.75
C LYS A 194 -11.19 11.88 -23.99
N ILE A 195 -11.09 10.60 -23.65
CA ILE A 195 -9.92 9.79 -23.98
C ILE A 195 -10.07 9.38 -25.45
N PRO A 196 -9.12 9.69 -26.34
CA PRO A 196 -9.23 9.30 -27.74
C PRO A 196 -9.45 7.78 -27.87
N ALA A 197 -10.38 7.35 -28.71
CA ALA A 197 -10.71 5.93 -28.90
C ALA A 197 -9.46 5.05 -29.16
N LYS A 198 -8.49 5.58 -29.91
CA LYS A 198 -7.19 4.92 -30.16
C LYS A 198 -6.39 4.67 -28.87
N ARG A 199 -6.38 5.63 -27.94
CA ARG A 199 -5.72 5.48 -26.62
C ARG A 199 -6.47 4.45 -25.77
N ARG A 200 -7.81 4.51 -25.73
CA ARG A 200 -8.64 3.52 -25.00
C ARG A 200 -8.40 2.10 -25.51
N ALA A 201 -8.39 1.91 -26.83
CA ALA A 201 -8.07 0.61 -27.44
C ALA A 201 -6.64 0.14 -27.15
N ALA A 202 -5.66 1.06 -27.07
CA ALA A 202 -4.30 0.72 -26.67
C ALA A 202 -4.22 0.26 -25.20
N MET A 203 -4.95 0.93 -24.30
CA MET A 203 -5.06 0.52 -22.91
C MET A 203 -5.75 -0.84 -22.77
N GLN A 204 -6.83 -1.10 -23.52
CA GLN A 204 -7.49 -2.42 -23.54
C GLN A 204 -6.54 -3.55 -23.99
N ARG A 205 -5.71 -3.32 -25.03
CA ARG A 205 -4.64 -4.28 -25.40
C ARG A 205 -3.62 -4.52 -24.28
N GLY A 206 -3.33 -3.50 -23.48
CA GLY A 206 -2.55 -3.66 -22.25
C GLY A 206 -3.23 -4.60 -21.24
N GLY A 207 -4.56 -4.55 -21.15
CA GLY A 207 -5.37 -5.48 -20.35
C GLY A 207 -5.25 -6.92 -20.84
N GLU A 208 -5.25 -7.15 -22.15
CA GLU A 208 -5.00 -8.49 -22.73
C GLU A 208 -3.61 -9.03 -22.36
N SER A 209 -2.58 -8.19 -22.43
CA SER A 209 -1.23 -8.56 -22.00
C SER A 209 -1.19 -8.91 -20.52
N ASN A 210 -1.88 -8.14 -19.67
CA ASN A 210 -1.97 -8.42 -18.23
C ASN A 210 -2.74 -9.70 -17.93
N ALA A 211 -3.81 -9.99 -18.68
CA ALA A 211 -4.54 -11.25 -18.55
C ALA A 211 -3.69 -12.46 -18.96
N LYS A 212 -2.83 -12.33 -19.97
CA LYS A 212 -1.84 -13.36 -20.35
C LYS A 212 -0.81 -13.60 -19.24
N LEU A 213 -0.36 -12.54 -18.55
CA LEU A 213 0.56 -12.67 -17.42
C LEU A 213 -0.10 -13.38 -16.23
N TRP A 214 -1.35 -13.05 -15.93
CA TRP A 214 -2.16 -13.81 -14.97
C TRP A 214 -2.25 -15.29 -15.34
N ALA A 215 -2.54 -15.60 -16.60
CA ALA A 215 -2.64 -16.98 -17.09
C ALA A 215 -1.33 -17.74 -16.97
N GLU A 216 -0.23 -17.17 -17.49
CA GLU A 216 1.10 -17.75 -17.38
C GLU A 216 1.46 -18.03 -15.91
N PHE A 217 1.20 -17.07 -15.04
CA PHE A 217 1.55 -17.20 -13.64
C PHE A 217 0.73 -18.26 -12.91
N LEU A 218 -0.60 -18.23 -13.01
CA LEU A 218 -1.48 -19.13 -12.25
C LEU A 218 -1.53 -20.56 -12.81
N THR A 219 -1.30 -20.74 -14.11
CA THR A 219 -1.51 -22.06 -14.75
C THR A 219 -0.21 -22.75 -15.18
N ASP A 220 0.90 -22.02 -15.29
CA ASP A 220 2.20 -22.58 -15.68
C ASP A 220 3.25 -22.36 -14.59
N LYS A 221 3.68 -21.11 -14.36
CA LYS A 221 4.89 -20.81 -13.56
C LYS A 221 4.71 -21.01 -12.07
N ALA A 222 3.60 -20.52 -11.50
CA ALA A 222 3.34 -20.51 -10.06
C ALA A 222 2.15 -21.39 -9.66
N LYS A 223 1.74 -22.32 -10.52
CA LYS A 223 0.59 -23.22 -10.29
C LYS A 223 0.69 -24.05 -9.00
N SER A 224 1.91 -24.28 -8.50
CA SER A 224 2.18 -25.01 -7.26
C SER A 224 2.01 -24.14 -6.01
N LEU A 225 1.99 -22.81 -6.14
CA LEU A 225 1.94 -21.90 -4.99
C LEU A 225 0.52 -21.69 -4.47
N TYR A 226 -0.46 -21.88 -5.34
CA TYR A 226 -1.83 -21.45 -5.13
C TYR A 226 -2.78 -22.64 -5.11
N ASP A 227 -3.91 -22.49 -4.41
CA ASP A 227 -4.98 -23.48 -4.44
C ASP A 227 -5.51 -23.64 -5.88
N LYS A 228 -5.76 -24.89 -6.29
CA LYS A 228 -6.26 -25.24 -7.63
C LYS A 228 -7.56 -24.51 -7.98
N LYS A 229 -8.37 -24.14 -6.98
CA LYS A 229 -9.60 -23.38 -7.16
C LYS A 229 -9.38 -22.05 -7.89
N PHE A 230 -8.21 -21.42 -7.72
CA PHE A 230 -7.87 -20.17 -8.40
C PHE A 230 -7.50 -20.34 -9.87
N SER A 231 -7.32 -21.59 -10.31
CA SER A 231 -7.10 -21.96 -11.71
C SER A 231 -8.34 -22.59 -12.38
N GLU A 232 -9.50 -22.55 -11.71
CA GLU A 232 -10.76 -23.01 -12.31
C GLU A 232 -11.05 -22.23 -13.60
N PRO A 233 -11.37 -22.90 -14.73
CA PRO A 233 -11.54 -22.23 -16.02
C PRO A 233 -12.56 -21.09 -16.00
N LYS A 234 -13.70 -21.27 -15.31
CA LYS A 234 -14.73 -20.23 -15.20
C LYS A 234 -14.26 -19.02 -14.39
N PHE A 235 -13.54 -19.25 -13.28
CA PHE A 235 -13.00 -18.18 -12.46
C PHE A 235 -11.95 -17.38 -13.21
N LEU A 236 -11.01 -18.07 -13.87
CA LEU A 236 -9.99 -17.43 -14.71
C LEU A 236 -10.63 -16.61 -15.83
N GLN A 237 -11.68 -17.12 -16.48
CA GLN A 237 -12.42 -16.38 -17.49
C GLN A 237 -13.02 -15.09 -16.93
N ALA A 238 -13.67 -15.15 -15.76
CA ALA A 238 -14.22 -13.97 -15.10
C ALA A 238 -13.13 -12.95 -14.72
N LEU A 239 -12.00 -13.43 -14.19
CA LEU A 239 -10.83 -12.61 -13.86
C LEU A 239 -10.27 -11.92 -15.10
N TYR A 240 -10.06 -12.65 -16.19
CA TYR A 240 -9.49 -12.09 -17.42
C TYR A 240 -10.42 -11.06 -18.06
N GLN A 241 -11.73 -11.33 -18.08
CA GLN A 241 -12.69 -10.38 -18.62
C GLN A 241 -12.68 -9.07 -17.81
N CYS A 242 -12.65 -9.17 -16.47
CA CYS A 242 -12.48 -8.02 -15.60
C CYS A 242 -11.20 -7.25 -15.92
N VAL A 243 -10.07 -7.95 -16.07
CA VAL A 243 -8.76 -7.33 -16.34
C VAL A 243 -8.75 -6.61 -17.69
N ILE A 244 -9.29 -7.24 -18.74
CA ILE A 244 -9.28 -6.70 -20.10
C ILE A 244 -10.16 -5.45 -20.20
N GLU A 245 -11.40 -5.54 -19.72
CA GLU A 245 -12.37 -4.43 -19.84
C GLU A 245 -11.96 -3.23 -19.00
N THR A 246 -11.62 -3.46 -17.73
CA THR A 246 -11.31 -2.38 -16.77
C THR A 246 -10.04 -1.63 -17.16
N ASN A 247 -9.04 -2.30 -17.76
CA ASN A 247 -7.76 -1.63 -18.08
C ASN A 247 -7.95 -0.43 -19.04
N GLY A 248 -9.00 -0.45 -19.87
CA GLY A 248 -9.37 0.66 -20.75
C GLY A 248 -9.96 1.89 -20.03
N TYR A 249 -10.30 1.80 -18.75
CA TYR A 249 -11.03 2.82 -17.97
C TYR A 249 -10.32 3.23 -16.69
N LYS A 250 -9.06 2.81 -16.48
CA LYS A 250 -8.32 3.15 -15.24
C LYS A 250 -8.23 4.65 -14.99
N ASP A 251 -7.98 5.42 -16.06
CA ASP A 251 -7.93 6.87 -15.99
C ASP A 251 -9.31 7.44 -15.63
N ASP A 252 -10.39 6.92 -16.24
CA ASP A 252 -11.77 7.33 -15.95
C ASP A 252 -12.20 7.01 -14.50
N ILE A 253 -11.86 5.83 -13.99
CA ILE A 253 -12.14 5.41 -12.60
C ILE A 253 -11.48 6.37 -11.60
N PHE A 254 -10.23 6.73 -11.88
CA PHE A 254 -9.48 7.65 -11.05
C PHE A 254 -10.10 9.06 -11.10
N LEU A 255 -10.43 9.55 -12.30
CA LEU A 255 -11.09 10.84 -12.50
C LEU A 255 -12.46 10.91 -11.83
N TYR A 256 -13.27 9.85 -11.94
CA TYR A 256 -14.56 9.73 -11.29
C TYR A 256 -14.45 9.94 -9.78
N SER A 257 -13.45 9.32 -9.16
CA SER A 257 -13.22 9.43 -7.72
C SER A 257 -12.75 10.82 -7.29
N CYS A 258 -12.21 11.61 -8.23
CA CYS A 258 -11.86 13.02 -8.01
C CYS A 258 -13.06 13.98 -8.14
N LEU A 259 -14.25 13.50 -8.54
CA LEU A 259 -15.46 14.32 -8.63
C LEU A 259 -16.15 14.56 -7.28
N PHE A 260 -15.65 13.94 -6.21
CA PHE A 260 -16.20 14.01 -4.86
C PHE A 260 -15.19 14.70 -3.95
N PRO A 261 -15.15 16.05 -3.91
CA PRO A 261 -14.16 16.77 -3.14
C PRO A 261 -14.12 16.35 -1.68
N GLU A 262 -15.27 16.04 -1.07
CA GLU A 262 -15.41 15.53 0.29
C GLU A 262 -14.73 14.17 0.53
N MET A 263 -14.43 13.42 -0.53
CA MET A 263 -13.72 12.13 -0.52
C MET A 263 -12.26 12.23 -0.98
N ILE A 264 -11.67 13.44 -0.90
CA ILE A 264 -10.26 13.69 -1.22
C ILE A 264 -9.58 14.34 -0.03
N ALA A 265 -8.51 13.75 0.48
CA ALA A 265 -7.70 14.37 1.53
C ALA A 265 -6.27 13.84 1.51
N LEU A 266 -5.37 14.51 2.24
CA LEU A 266 -4.07 13.98 2.59
C LEU A 266 -4.23 12.63 3.30
N GLN A 267 -3.60 11.61 2.74
CA GLN A 267 -3.62 10.26 3.31
C GLN A 267 -2.31 9.53 3.09
N HIS A 268 -2.14 8.47 3.88
CA HIS A 268 -1.07 7.51 3.70
C HIS A 268 -1.44 6.55 2.55
N THR A 269 -0.50 6.30 1.64
CA THR A 269 -0.77 5.60 0.37
C THR A 269 -0.49 4.11 0.42
N ASN A 270 0.39 3.70 1.34
CA ASN A 270 0.78 2.32 1.56
C ASN A 270 0.67 1.93 3.03
N LEU A 271 -0.47 2.22 3.68
CA LEU A 271 -0.61 1.98 5.13
C LEU A 271 -1.01 0.54 5.43
N GLN A 272 -0.17 -0.38 4.99
CA GLN A 272 -0.31 -1.80 5.28
C GLN A 272 0.03 -2.08 6.75
N SER A 273 -0.25 -3.30 7.19
CA SER A 273 -0.07 -3.72 8.58
C SER A 273 1.37 -3.48 9.11
N ASP A 274 2.39 -3.59 8.25
CA ASP A 274 3.81 -3.37 8.57
C ASP A 274 4.23 -1.90 8.67
N ASN A 275 3.46 -0.98 8.09
CA ASN A 275 3.72 0.46 8.15
C ASN A 275 3.06 1.14 9.37
N ALA A 276 2.78 0.34 10.39
CA ALA A 276 2.21 0.78 11.65
C ALA A 276 2.73 -0.08 12.82
N TYR A 277 2.68 0.50 14.02
CA TYR A 277 2.93 -0.21 15.29
C TYR A 277 1.72 -0.07 16.20
N TYR A 278 1.48 -1.09 17.00
CA TYR A 278 0.21 -1.26 17.71
C TYR A 278 0.44 -1.43 19.21
N TRP A 279 -0.55 -1.03 19.99
CA TRP A 279 -0.68 -1.33 21.41
C TRP A 279 -2.15 -1.37 21.79
N TYR A 280 -2.47 -2.00 22.91
CA TYR A 280 -3.79 -1.89 23.53
C TYR A 280 -3.78 -0.80 24.58
N ASN A 281 -4.86 -0.02 24.71
CA ASN A 281 -5.02 0.96 25.77
C ASN A 281 -5.55 0.31 27.07
N ASP A 282 -5.82 1.13 28.08
CA ASP A 282 -6.39 0.72 29.38
C ASP A 282 -7.82 0.16 29.29
N LYS A 283 -8.49 0.33 28.14
CA LYS A 283 -9.83 -0.19 27.84
C LYS A 283 -9.81 -1.42 26.91
N ASP A 284 -8.63 -2.01 26.68
CA ASP A 284 -8.45 -3.13 25.75
C ASP A 284 -8.87 -2.79 24.30
N GLU A 285 -8.73 -1.52 23.91
CA GLU A 285 -8.93 -1.06 22.54
C GLU A 285 -7.56 -0.92 21.86
N MET A 286 -7.44 -1.44 20.63
CA MET A 286 -6.21 -1.30 19.84
C MET A 286 -6.07 0.14 19.31
N ASP A 287 -4.88 0.69 19.49
CA ASP A 287 -4.45 1.97 18.93
C ASP A 287 -3.15 1.78 18.12
N THR A 288 -2.79 2.80 17.34
CA THR A 288 -1.72 2.69 16.36
C THR A 288 -0.87 3.96 16.26
N GLY A 289 0.40 3.77 15.93
CA GLY A 289 1.26 4.81 15.42
C GLY A 289 1.79 4.43 14.04
N LEU A 290 2.01 5.42 13.18
CA LEU A 290 2.26 5.19 11.76
C LEU A 290 3.69 5.53 11.38
N ILE A 291 4.25 4.80 10.41
CA ILE A 291 5.61 4.95 9.89
C ILE A 291 5.62 4.90 8.36
N ASP A 292 6.79 5.12 7.74
CA ASP A 292 7.04 4.96 6.29
C ASP A 292 6.14 5.81 5.39
N TRP A 293 6.26 7.14 5.51
CA TRP A 293 5.42 8.12 4.82
C TRP A 293 5.74 8.32 3.33
N GLY A 294 6.47 7.39 2.73
CA GLY A 294 6.77 7.41 1.30
C GLY A 294 5.48 7.37 0.48
N GLY A 295 5.27 8.37 -0.38
CA GLY A 295 4.08 8.45 -1.22
C GLY A 295 2.91 9.21 -0.59
N ALA A 296 2.94 9.53 0.71
CA ALA A 296 1.86 10.23 1.40
C ALA A 296 1.52 11.54 0.69
N SER A 297 0.25 11.70 0.32
CA SER A 297 -0.20 12.80 -0.53
C SER A 297 -1.72 12.89 -0.57
N PRO A 298 -2.29 14.07 -0.92
CA PRO A 298 -3.70 14.21 -1.19
C PRO A 298 -4.16 13.23 -2.27
N GLY A 299 -5.33 12.61 -2.09
CA GLY A 299 -5.93 11.76 -3.12
C GLY A 299 -7.29 11.22 -2.72
N PRO A 300 -8.00 10.55 -3.65
CA PRO A 300 -9.31 9.98 -3.37
C PRO A 300 -9.25 8.87 -2.32
N PHE A 301 -10.21 8.84 -1.40
CA PHE A 301 -10.25 7.89 -0.29
C PHE A 301 -10.14 6.45 -0.77
N ALA A 302 -10.92 6.07 -1.78
CA ALA A 302 -10.92 4.70 -2.31
C ALA A 302 -9.54 4.24 -2.78
N SER A 303 -8.74 5.12 -3.40
CA SER A 303 -7.36 4.82 -3.81
C SER A 303 -6.45 4.52 -2.62
N ARG A 304 -6.53 5.39 -1.60
CA ARG A 304 -5.64 5.40 -0.43
C ARG A 304 -5.95 4.26 0.53
N LEU A 305 -7.25 4.03 0.78
CA LEU A 305 -7.72 2.95 1.63
C LEU A 305 -7.44 1.58 0.98
N SER A 306 -7.57 1.46 -0.35
CA SER A 306 -7.21 0.23 -1.08
C SER A 306 -5.74 -0.16 -0.88
N GLY A 307 -4.82 0.81 -0.81
CA GLY A 307 -3.42 0.55 -0.50
C GLY A 307 -3.18 -0.07 0.88
N SER A 308 -4.07 0.25 1.84
CA SER A 308 -3.92 -0.14 3.25
C SER A 308 -4.31 -1.58 3.55
N ILE A 309 -5.16 -2.17 2.71
CA ILE A 309 -5.68 -3.54 2.89
C ILE A 309 -4.94 -4.58 2.04
N THR A 310 -3.93 -4.19 1.28
CA THR A 310 -3.27 -5.10 0.33
C THR A 310 -2.62 -6.30 1.03
N SER A 311 -2.22 -6.16 2.30
CA SER A 311 -1.73 -7.27 3.13
C SER A 311 -2.83 -8.10 3.80
N ALA A 312 -4.08 -7.63 3.79
CA ALA A 312 -5.18 -8.28 4.50
C ALA A 312 -5.50 -9.61 3.83
N MET A 313 -5.60 -10.67 4.62
CA MET A 313 -5.99 -11.98 4.12
C MET A 313 -7.37 -11.89 3.47
N GLY A 314 -7.60 -12.63 2.38
CA GLY A 314 -8.81 -12.49 1.59
C GLY A 314 -10.10 -12.81 2.35
N GLU A 315 -10.04 -13.72 3.33
CA GLU A 315 -11.14 -14.02 4.24
C GLU A 315 -11.44 -12.88 5.21
N VAL A 316 -10.42 -12.19 5.72
CA VAL A 316 -10.58 -11.02 6.61
C VAL A 316 -11.24 -9.90 5.81
N LEU A 317 -10.81 -9.68 4.58
CA LEU A 317 -11.40 -8.65 3.73
C LEU A 317 -12.85 -8.99 3.35
N ASP A 318 -13.15 -10.24 3.01
CA ASP A 318 -14.52 -10.65 2.67
C ASP A 318 -15.49 -10.43 3.84
N GLU A 319 -15.04 -10.71 5.06
CA GLU A 319 -15.83 -10.58 6.29
C GLU A 319 -15.95 -9.12 6.76
N HIS A 320 -14.88 -8.32 6.66
CA HIS A 320 -14.80 -7.03 7.34
C HIS A 320 -14.83 -5.79 6.44
N GLU A 321 -14.81 -5.90 5.11
CA GLU A 321 -14.77 -4.74 4.20
C GLU A 321 -15.83 -3.67 4.54
N ASP A 322 -17.10 -4.05 4.64
CA ASP A 322 -18.18 -3.10 4.95
C ASP A 322 -17.97 -2.43 6.31
N GLY A 323 -17.50 -3.19 7.30
CA GLY A 323 -17.21 -2.68 8.62
C GLY A 323 -16.01 -1.72 8.63
N LEU A 324 -14.98 -2.00 7.84
CA LEU A 324 -13.81 -1.12 7.67
C LEU A 324 -14.20 0.21 7.02
N LEU A 325 -15.00 0.18 5.95
CA LEU A 325 -15.49 1.39 5.29
C LEU A 325 -16.40 2.20 6.22
N ARG A 326 -17.32 1.56 6.94
CA ARG A 326 -18.16 2.23 7.95
C ARG A 326 -17.35 2.79 9.11
N CYS A 327 -16.32 2.09 9.56
CA CYS A 327 -15.41 2.57 10.58
C CYS A 327 -14.72 3.87 10.14
N PHE A 328 -14.25 3.92 8.90
CA PHE A 328 -13.66 5.13 8.32
C PHE A 328 -14.67 6.28 8.30
N ILE A 329 -15.88 6.05 7.76
CA ILE A 329 -16.94 7.09 7.67
C ILE A 329 -17.30 7.63 9.05
N ASN A 330 -17.51 6.74 10.02
CA ASN A 330 -17.91 7.13 11.37
C ASN A 330 -16.82 7.95 12.08
N GLU A 331 -15.56 7.52 12.00
CA GLU A 331 -14.46 8.27 12.62
C GLU A 331 -14.22 9.60 11.89
N TYR A 332 -14.33 9.62 10.57
CA TYR A 332 -14.20 10.85 9.78
C TYR A 332 -15.30 11.87 10.14
N TYR A 333 -16.55 11.42 10.22
CA TYR A 333 -17.68 12.27 10.66
C TYR A 333 -17.49 12.77 12.09
N LYS A 334 -17.04 11.92 13.01
CA LYS A 334 -16.75 12.30 14.39
C LYS A 334 -15.71 13.43 14.47
N GLU A 335 -14.70 13.40 13.61
CA GLU A 335 -13.60 14.38 13.62
C GLU A 335 -13.92 15.68 12.90
N CYS A 336 -14.65 15.66 11.77
CA CYS A 336 -14.91 16.88 10.98
C CYS A 336 -16.39 17.23 10.74
N GLY A 337 -17.33 16.40 11.17
CA GLY A 337 -18.77 16.62 10.97
C GLY A 337 -19.28 16.37 9.54
N ILE A 338 -18.43 15.90 8.62
CA ILE A 338 -18.82 15.61 7.23
C ILE A 338 -19.23 14.14 7.12
N TRP A 339 -20.49 13.91 6.75
CA TRP A 339 -20.99 12.56 6.52
C TRP A 339 -20.74 12.14 5.07
N LEU A 340 -20.20 10.93 4.88
CA LEU A 340 -19.92 10.37 3.56
C LEU A 340 -21.01 9.37 3.17
N ASP A 341 -21.39 9.38 1.89
CA ASP A 341 -22.28 8.34 1.36
C ASP A 341 -21.55 7.00 1.28
N PHE A 342 -22.06 6.00 2.00
CA PHE A 342 -21.45 4.67 2.03
C PHE A 342 -21.51 3.99 0.67
N GLY A 343 -22.62 4.11 -0.05
CA GLY A 343 -22.80 3.45 -1.35
C GLY A 343 -21.80 3.99 -2.39
N GLU A 344 -21.54 5.28 -2.36
CA GLU A 344 -20.58 5.93 -3.24
C GLU A 344 -19.13 5.57 -2.88
N LEU A 345 -18.77 5.59 -1.58
CA LEU A 345 -17.44 5.15 -1.16
C LEU A 345 -17.20 3.68 -1.52
N GLN A 346 -18.19 2.81 -1.31
CA GLN A 346 -18.12 1.39 -1.67
C GLN A 346 -18.02 1.19 -3.20
N ARG A 347 -18.74 1.99 -3.99
CA ARG A 347 -18.61 1.97 -5.46
C ARG A 347 -17.19 2.34 -5.89
N GLN A 348 -16.66 3.46 -5.41
CA GLN A 348 -15.29 3.88 -5.74
C GLN A 348 -14.26 2.84 -5.29
N TRP A 349 -14.44 2.25 -4.11
CA TRP A 349 -13.61 1.15 -3.61
C TRP A 349 -13.56 -0.02 -4.60
N MET A 350 -14.73 -0.51 -5.06
CA MET A 350 -14.79 -1.62 -6.01
C MET A 350 -14.16 -1.29 -7.36
N LEU A 351 -14.37 -0.06 -7.86
CA LEU A 351 -13.74 0.40 -9.10
C LEU A 351 -12.21 0.44 -8.98
N PHE A 352 -11.69 0.94 -7.86
CA PHE A 352 -10.26 0.89 -7.57
C PHE A 352 -9.75 -0.53 -7.42
N TYR A 353 -10.53 -1.43 -6.80
CA TYR A 353 -10.19 -2.84 -6.70
C TYR A 353 -10.05 -3.49 -8.09
N CYS A 354 -10.96 -3.20 -9.02
CA CYS A 354 -10.80 -3.63 -10.43
C CYS A 354 -9.51 -3.09 -11.05
N SER A 355 -9.25 -1.79 -10.92
CA SER A 355 -8.03 -1.16 -11.45
C SER A 355 -6.76 -1.80 -10.87
N TYR A 356 -6.80 -2.12 -9.58
CA TYR A 356 -5.74 -2.79 -8.86
C TYR A 356 -5.51 -4.23 -9.36
N VAL A 357 -6.56 -5.03 -9.53
CA VAL A 357 -6.50 -6.39 -10.12
C VAL A 357 -5.87 -6.35 -11.53
N CYS A 358 -6.21 -5.36 -12.34
CA CYS A 358 -5.55 -5.16 -13.63
C CYS A 358 -4.05 -4.88 -13.48
N SER A 359 -3.66 -4.05 -12.51
CA SER A 359 -2.25 -3.67 -12.28
C SER A 359 -1.40 -4.82 -11.72
N MET A 360 -2.01 -5.80 -11.06
CA MET A 360 -1.28 -7.01 -10.64
C MET A 360 -0.69 -7.79 -11.82
N GLY A 361 -1.35 -7.81 -12.98
CA GLY A 361 -0.80 -8.44 -14.18
C GLY A 361 0.56 -7.86 -14.56
N SER A 362 0.70 -6.52 -14.55
CA SER A 362 2.00 -5.88 -14.77
C SER A 362 2.99 -6.10 -13.62
N ASN A 363 2.52 -6.21 -12.37
CA ASN A 363 3.40 -6.47 -11.23
C ASN A 363 3.99 -7.90 -11.27
N ILE A 364 3.29 -8.88 -11.87
CA ILE A 364 3.85 -10.21 -12.14
C ILE A 364 5.13 -10.07 -12.98
N GLU A 365 5.14 -9.24 -14.00
CA GLU A 365 6.35 -9.02 -14.79
C GLU A 365 7.40 -8.21 -14.03
N MET A 366 6.99 -7.05 -13.51
CA MET A 366 7.91 -6.03 -12.98
C MET A 366 8.54 -6.38 -11.63
N GLU A 367 7.83 -7.15 -10.80
CA GLU A 367 8.20 -7.38 -9.40
C GLU A 367 8.49 -8.85 -9.13
N ILE A 368 7.75 -9.76 -9.79
CA ILE A 368 7.90 -11.20 -9.58
C ILE A 368 8.91 -11.79 -10.55
N PHE A 369 8.66 -11.72 -11.86
CA PHE A 369 9.54 -12.32 -12.87
C PHE A 369 10.85 -11.58 -13.07
N ARG A 370 10.90 -10.29 -12.74
CA ARG A 370 12.13 -9.51 -12.71
C ARG A 370 13.12 -10.02 -11.66
N GLU A 371 12.66 -10.19 -10.42
CA GLU A 371 13.51 -10.67 -9.33
C GLU A 371 13.73 -12.18 -9.40
N THR A 372 12.67 -12.95 -9.69
CA THR A 372 12.70 -14.40 -9.90
C THR A 372 12.40 -14.74 -11.36
N PRO A 373 13.42 -14.81 -12.23
CA PRO A 373 13.26 -15.14 -13.63
C PRO A 373 12.45 -16.42 -13.87
N ARG A 374 11.61 -16.40 -14.91
CA ARG A 374 10.74 -17.52 -15.34
C ARG A 374 11.40 -18.92 -15.27
N PRO A 375 12.65 -19.15 -15.71
CA PRO A 375 13.27 -20.48 -15.64
C PRO A 375 13.44 -21.04 -14.22
N MET A 376 13.48 -20.18 -13.20
CA MET A 376 13.65 -20.58 -11.79
C MET A 376 12.36 -21.14 -11.18
N TRP A 377 11.20 -20.78 -11.73
CA TRP A 377 9.89 -21.13 -11.17
C TRP A 377 9.58 -22.63 -11.20
N LYS A 378 10.20 -23.37 -12.14
CA LYS A 378 10.08 -24.84 -12.20
C LYS A 378 10.57 -25.55 -10.94
N ASP A 379 11.45 -24.90 -10.17
CA ASP A 379 12.06 -25.47 -8.96
C ASP A 379 11.30 -25.06 -7.68
N ILE A 380 10.32 -24.16 -7.78
CA ILE A 380 9.59 -23.60 -6.63
C ILE A 380 8.38 -24.50 -6.32
N LYS A 381 8.44 -25.16 -5.18
CA LYS A 381 7.45 -26.19 -4.80
C LYS A 381 6.22 -25.63 -4.10
N ASP A 382 6.40 -24.57 -3.33
CA ASP A 382 5.35 -23.90 -2.59
C ASP A 382 5.76 -22.44 -2.33
N LYS A 383 4.82 -21.64 -1.82
CA LYS A 383 5.00 -20.21 -1.61
C LYS A 383 6.04 -19.85 -0.54
N TRP A 384 6.48 -20.82 0.28
CA TRP A 384 7.47 -20.63 1.34
C TRP A 384 8.91 -20.87 0.88
N ASP A 385 9.12 -21.36 -0.35
CA ASP A 385 10.44 -21.49 -0.96
C ASP A 385 11.20 -20.16 -0.91
N ASP A 386 12.49 -20.19 -0.60
CA ASP A 386 13.32 -18.98 -0.46
C ASP A 386 13.38 -18.13 -1.74
N LYS A 387 13.19 -18.74 -2.93
CA LYS A 387 13.10 -18.02 -4.20
C LYS A 387 11.78 -17.24 -4.38
N ALA A 388 10.78 -17.52 -3.55
CA ALA A 388 9.52 -16.79 -3.47
C ALA A 388 9.44 -15.97 -2.16
N ALA A 389 9.36 -16.62 -1.00
CA ALA A 389 9.22 -15.97 0.30
C ALA A 389 10.50 -15.27 0.78
N GLY A 390 11.69 -15.75 0.40
CA GLY A 390 12.96 -15.17 0.85
C GLY A 390 13.30 -13.83 0.19
N ARG A 391 12.69 -13.52 -0.97
CA ARG A 391 12.88 -12.27 -1.71
C ARG A 391 11.76 -11.29 -1.39
N TRP A 392 12.10 -10.12 -0.84
CA TRP A 392 11.10 -9.21 -0.27
C TRP A 392 9.99 -8.84 -1.25
N ASN A 393 10.33 -8.34 -2.45
CA ASN A 393 9.31 -7.90 -3.39
C ASN A 393 8.54 -9.09 -3.96
N VAL A 394 9.21 -10.17 -4.35
CA VAL A 394 8.54 -11.40 -4.81
C VAL A 394 7.54 -11.90 -3.79
N ARG A 395 7.93 -11.99 -2.51
CA ARG A 395 7.04 -12.34 -1.40
C ARG A 395 5.86 -11.40 -1.35
N CYS A 396 6.10 -10.09 -1.31
CA CYS A 396 5.03 -9.11 -1.22
C CYS A 396 3.96 -9.36 -2.29
N TYR A 397 4.37 -9.47 -3.55
CA TYR A 397 3.43 -9.59 -4.66
C TYR A 397 2.81 -10.99 -4.79
N VAL A 398 3.51 -12.06 -4.42
CA VAL A 398 2.94 -13.43 -4.36
C VAL A 398 1.81 -13.52 -3.34
N PHE A 399 2.03 -13.04 -2.11
CA PHE A 399 1.03 -13.09 -1.06
C PHE A 399 -0.13 -12.11 -1.33
N MET A 400 0.19 -10.92 -1.87
CA MET A 400 -0.81 -9.97 -2.34
C MET A 400 -1.77 -10.56 -3.38
N ILE A 401 -1.22 -11.29 -4.36
CA ILE A 401 -2.01 -12.01 -5.37
C ILE A 401 -2.87 -13.09 -4.69
N GLU A 402 -2.31 -13.88 -3.78
CA GLU A 402 -3.07 -14.92 -3.06
C GLU A 402 -4.26 -14.32 -2.31
N HIS A 403 -4.05 -13.24 -1.55
CA HIS A 403 -5.11 -12.61 -0.77
C HIS A 403 -6.20 -12.02 -1.66
N ALA A 404 -5.82 -11.39 -2.77
CA ALA A 404 -6.78 -10.89 -3.75
C ALA A 404 -7.58 -12.02 -4.42
N LEU A 405 -6.92 -13.12 -4.80
CA LEU A 405 -7.60 -14.28 -5.39
C LEU A 405 -8.59 -14.91 -4.41
N GLU A 406 -8.22 -15.05 -3.14
CA GLU A 406 -9.10 -15.59 -2.10
C GLU A 406 -10.35 -14.72 -1.91
N TYR A 407 -10.16 -13.40 -1.79
CA TYR A 407 -11.24 -12.44 -1.67
C TYR A 407 -12.18 -12.48 -2.88
N LEU A 408 -11.63 -12.41 -4.10
CA LEU A 408 -12.42 -12.43 -5.34
C LEU A 408 -13.15 -13.76 -5.52
N TYR A 409 -12.50 -14.89 -5.25
CA TYR A 409 -13.08 -16.21 -5.44
C TYR A 409 -14.25 -16.46 -4.49
N ARG A 410 -14.14 -16.07 -3.21
CA ARG A 410 -15.24 -16.19 -2.23
C ARG A 410 -16.49 -15.45 -2.69
N ARG A 411 -16.32 -14.21 -3.13
CA ARG A 411 -17.42 -13.39 -3.63
C ARG A 411 -17.99 -13.89 -4.94
N TRP A 412 -17.14 -14.35 -5.85
CA TRP A 412 -17.55 -14.96 -7.11
C TRP A 412 -18.39 -16.23 -6.89
N LYS A 413 -17.97 -17.12 -5.98
CA LYS A 413 -18.77 -18.30 -5.61
C LYS A 413 -20.11 -17.91 -4.97
N ARG A 414 -20.10 -16.95 -4.03
CA ARG A 414 -21.33 -16.45 -3.38
C ARG A 414 -22.28 -15.78 -4.37
N GLY A 415 -21.75 -15.12 -5.41
CA GLY A 415 -22.50 -14.47 -6.48
C GLY A 415 -22.95 -15.39 -7.62
N GLY A 416 -22.80 -16.71 -7.49
CA GLY A 416 -23.31 -17.66 -8.49
C GLY A 416 -22.40 -17.90 -9.70
N GLU A 417 -21.09 -17.67 -9.56
CA GLU A 417 -20.07 -18.00 -10.57
C GLU A 417 -20.17 -17.22 -11.90
N GLY A 418 -20.81 -16.04 -11.89
CA GLY A 418 -20.89 -15.13 -13.03
C GLY A 418 -19.65 -14.25 -13.21
N ARG A 419 -19.86 -12.94 -13.23
CA ARG A 419 -18.76 -11.96 -13.20
C ARG A 419 -18.18 -11.88 -11.78
N LEU A 420 -16.98 -11.32 -11.68
CA LEU A 420 -16.46 -10.92 -10.36
C LEU A 420 -17.35 -9.78 -9.82
N HIS A 421 -17.60 -9.76 -8.52
CA HIS A 421 -18.45 -8.72 -7.91
C HIS A 421 -17.96 -7.29 -8.23
N CYS A 422 -16.66 -7.03 -8.12
CA CYS A 422 -16.10 -5.74 -8.50
C CYS A 422 -16.29 -5.44 -10.00
N HIS A 423 -16.24 -6.46 -10.87
CA HIS A 423 -16.48 -6.31 -12.31
C HIS A 423 -17.94 -5.99 -12.62
N GLU A 424 -18.91 -6.52 -11.86
CA GLU A 424 -20.32 -6.13 -11.96
C GLU A 424 -20.51 -4.64 -11.67
N VAL A 425 -19.95 -4.17 -10.55
CA VAL A 425 -19.96 -2.74 -10.18
C VAL A 425 -19.30 -1.88 -11.27
N PHE A 426 -18.20 -2.36 -11.84
CA PHE A 426 -17.53 -1.69 -12.96
C PHE A 426 -18.43 -1.59 -14.19
N VAL A 427 -19.12 -2.66 -14.60
CA VAL A 427 -19.98 -2.64 -15.79
C VAL A 427 -21.14 -1.68 -15.60
N GLU A 428 -21.81 -1.73 -14.45
CA GLU A 428 -22.90 -0.79 -14.11
C GLU A 428 -22.43 0.67 -14.13
N TRP A 429 -21.29 0.94 -13.48
CA TRP A 429 -20.69 2.27 -13.48
C TRP A 429 -20.29 2.72 -14.89
N LYS A 430 -19.70 1.82 -15.68
CA LYS A 430 -19.27 2.12 -17.05
C LYS A 430 -20.46 2.47 -17.94
N GLU A 431 -21.54 1.71 -17.89
CA GLU A 431 -22.76 2.00 -18.66
C GLU A 431 -23.35 3.36 -18.28
N TYR A 432 -23.39 3.67 -16.99
CA TYR A 432 -23.76 5.00 -16.51
C TYR A 432 -22.81 6.08 -17.05
N TRP A 433 -21.49 5.87 -16.93
CA TRP A 433 -20.45 6.82 -17.32
C TRP A 433 -20.49 7.13 -18.82
N GLU A 434 -20.62 6.10 -19.65
CA GLU A 434 -20.78 6.19 -21.10
C GLU A 434 -22.10 6.85 -21.48
N GLY A 435 -23.20 6.50 -20.81
CA GLY A 435 -24.51 7.12 -21.01
C GLY A 435 -24.53 8.62 -20.71
N LYS A 436 -23.60 9.11 -19.88
CA LYS A 436 -23.38 10.54 -19.62
C LYS A 436 -22.42 11.22 -20.61
N GLY A 437 -21.87 10.49 -21.58
CA GLY A 437 -20.94 11.02 -22.58
C GLY A 437 -19.55 11.34 -22.03
N MET A 438 -19.15 10.68 -20.94
CA MET A 438 -17.95 10.98 -20.16
C MET A 438 -16.67 10.30 -20.66
N THR A 439 -16.76 9.46 -21.70
CA THR A 439 -15.66 8.65 -22.25
C THR A 439 -14.87 9.29 -23.38
#